data_AF-A0A3N0AZM6-F1
#
_entry.id   AF-A0A3N0AZM6-F1
#
_cell.length_a   1.000
_cell.length_b   1.000
_cell.length_c   1.000
_cell.angle_alpha   90.00
_cell.angle_beta   90.00
_cell.angle_gamma   90.00
#
_symmetry.space_group_name_H-M   'P 1'
#
loop_
_entity.id
_entity.type
_entity.pdbx_description
1 polymer ?
#
loop_
_entity_poly.entity_id
_entity_poly.type
_entity_poly.pdbx_seq_one_letter_code
_entity_poly.pdbx_strand_id
1 'polypeptide(L)'
;MPIWAIILIVVVVVLIVAIIGLYNNLVKLRNMVDNAWAQIDVQLQRRLDLIPNVVETVKGYAAHESGTLEAVTAARSAVASAGTPGDKMAADNMLTGALKSLFAVAEAYPDLKANANFQQLQAELSGTEDKISYMRQSYNDTVMKYNTAIQTFPAVLIAGAMGFKERESFDAVAGAEAAPKVQF
;
A
#
# COMPACT_ATOMS: atom_id res chain seq x y z
N MET A 1 32.18 -40.03 26.95
CA MET A 1 30.91 -39.27 27.04
C MET A 1 29.78 -40.26 27.15
N PRO A 2 28.87 -40.14 28.12
CA PRO A 2 27.74 -41.05 28.22
C PRO A 2 26.76 -40.80 27.06
N ILE A 3 26.06 -41.85 26.60
CA ILE A 3 25.17 -41.81 25.42
C ILE A 3 24.11 -40.70 25.53
N TRP A 4 23.56 -40.48 26.73
CA TRP A 4 22.58 -39.42 26.98
C TRP A 4 23.13 -38.01 26.74
N ALA A 5 24.43 -37.77 26.98
CA ALA A 5 25.06 -36.47 26.72
C ALA A 5 25.21 -36.22 25.21
N ILE A 6 25.50 -37.26 24.43
CA ILE A 6 25.56 -37.17 22.97
C ILE A 6 24.16 -36.88 22.41
N ILE A 7 23.12 -37.55 22.90
CA ILE A 7 21.73 -37.30 22.51
C ILE A 7 21.33 -35.85 22.81
N LEU A 8 21.65 -35.33 24.00
CA LEU A 8 21.35 -33.95 24.39
C LEU A 8 22.04 -32.94 23.47
N ILE A 9 23.32 -33.15 23.14
CA ILE A 9 24.06 -32.29 22.20
C ILE A 9 23.40 -32.28 20.83
N VAL A 10 23.04 -33.46 20.30
CA VAL A 10 22.38 -33.57 18.99
C VAL A 10 21.04 -32.83 18.98
N VAL A 11 20.22 -32.98 20.01
CA VAL A 11 18.94 -32.26 20.14
C VAL A 11 19.16 -30.75 20.15
N VAL A 12 20.14 -30.26 20.92
CA VAL A 12 20.47 -28.83 20.98
C VAL A 12 20.93 -28.31 19.62
N VAL A 13 21.78 -29.06 18.90
CA VAL A 13 22.24 -28.68 17.55
C VAL A 13 21.06 -28.60 16.57
N VAL A 14 20.16 -29.57 16.59
CA VAL A 14 18.96 -29.57 15.74
C VAL A 14 18.06 -28.37 16.04
N LEU A 15 17.84 -28.04 17.32
CA LEU A 15 17.06 -26.87 17.72
C LEU A 15 17.70 -25.56 17.24
N ILE A 16 19.02 -25.41 17.37
CA ILE A 16 19.73 -24.22 16.91
C ILE A 16 19.58 -24.04 15.39
N VAL A 17 19.78 -25.12 14.62
CA VAL A 17 19.63 -25.08 13.16
C VAL A 17 18.19 -24.73 12.76
N ALA A 18 17.19 -25.27 13.46
CA ALA A 18 15.79 -24.95 13.23
C ALA A 18 15.48 -23.46 13.51
N ILE A 19 15.99 -22.90 14.61
CA ILE A 19 15.82 -21.48 14.96
C ILE A 19 16.45 -20.58 13.90
N ILE A 20 17.67 -20.89 13.43
CA ILE A 20 18.35 -20.12 12.37
C ILE A 20 17.51 -20.14 11.09
N GLY A 21 16.98 -21.31 10.70
CA GLY A 21 16.11 -21.44 9.53
C GLY A 21 14.84 -20.60 9.63
N LEU A 22 14.16 -20.65 10.78
CA LEU A 22 12.95 -19.85 11.04
C LEU A 22 13.26 -18.35 10.98
N TYR A 23 14.32 -17.90 11.66
CA TYR A 23 14.70 -16.50 11.68
C TYR A 23 14.96 -15.96 10.27
N ASN A 24 15.75 -16.68 9.46
CA ASN A 24 16.05 -16.27 8.08
C ASN A 24 14.79 -16.21 7.21
N ASN A 25 13.85 -17.14 7.39
CA ASN A 25 12.57 -17.10 6.68
C ASN A 25 11.71 -15.90 7.09
N LEU A 26 11.64 -15.57 8.38
CA LEU A 26 10.91 -14.40 8.86
C LEU A 26 11.54 -13.09 8.38
N VAL A 27 12.88 -12.98 8.35
CA VAL A 27 13.59 -11.83 7.76
C VAL A 27 13.24 -11.67 6.28
N LYS A 28 13.24 -12.77 5.52
CA LYS A 28 12.86 -12.75 4.11
C LYS A 28 11.45 -12.20 3.92
N LEU A 29 10.48 -12.72 4.68
CA LEU A 29 9.09 -12.26 4.59
C LEU A 29 8.94 -10.78 4.98
N ARG A 30 9.63 -10.32 6.03
CA ARG A 30 9.64 -8.90 6.42
C ARG A 30 10.15 -8.02 5.28
N ASN A 31 11.28 -8.39 4.67
CA ASN A 31 11.85 -7.65 3.55
C ASN A 31 10.93 -7.66 2.32
N MET A 32 10.15 -8.72 2.11
CA MET A 32 9.14 -8.76 1.04
C MET A 32 8.02 -7.77 1.28
N VAL A 33 7.53 -7.62 2.53
CA VAL A 33 6.55 -6.59 2.90
C VAL A 33 7.12 -5.19 2.65
N ASP A 34 8.34 -4.93 3.11
CA ASP A 34 9.00 -3.63 2.92
C ASP A 34 9.22 -3.31 1.43
N ASN A 35 9.60 -4.31 0.64
CA ASN A 35 9.75 -4.15 -0.81
C ASN A 35 8.42 -3.89 -1.52
N ALA A 36 7.35 -4.61 -1.16
CA ALA A 36 6.02 -4.39 -1.72
C ALA A 36 5.52 -2.97 -1.41
N TRP A 37 5.76 -2.47 -0.20
CA TRP A 37 5.47 -1.07 0.15
C TRP A 37 6.30 -0.08 -0.69
N ALA A 38 7.61 -0.30 -0.82
CA ALA A 38 8.47 0.58 -1.59
C ALA A 38 8.02 0.71 -3.07
N GLN A 39 7.51 -0.37 -3.66
CA GLN A 39 6.95 -0.33 -5.02
C GLN A 39 5.67 0.52 -5.11
N ILE A 40 4.80 0.44 -4.10
CA ILE A 40 3.61 1.32 -3.99
C ILE A 40 4.05 2.78 -3.87
N ASP A 41 4.99 3.07 -2.97
CA ASP A 41 5.46 4.44 -2.70
C ASP A 41 6.03 5.13 -3.95
N VAL A 42 6.74 4.39 -4.81
CA VAL A 42 7.21 4.91 -6.11
C VAL A 42 6.05 5.29 -7.03
N GLN A 43 4.97 4.51 -7.07
CA GLN A 43 3.81 4.86 -7.90
C GLN A 43 3.00 6.01 -7.31
N LEU A 44 2.89 6.10 -5.98
CA LEU A 44 2.32 7.26 -5.29
C LEU A 44 3.11 8.52 -5.69
N GLN A 45 4.44 8.49 -5.58
CA GLN A 45 5.28 9.62 -5.97
C GLN A 45 5.07 10.01 -7.44
N ARG A 46 5.09 9.05 -8.36
CA ARG A 46 4.81 9.31 -9.79
C ARG A 46 3.46 10.00 -9.98
N ARG A 47 2.42 9.57 -9.26
CA ARG A 47 1.10 10.19 -9.32
C ARG A 47 1.16 11.65 -8.87
N LEU A 48 1.85 11.93 -7.77
CA LEU A 48 2.02 13.29 -7.24
C LEU A 48 2.81 14.21 -8.19
N ASP A 49 3.77 13.66 -8.93
CA ASP A 49 4.58 14.41 -9.89
C ASP A 49 3.77 14.82 -11.14
N LEU A 50 2.74 14.05 -11.50
CA LEU A 50 1.85 14.35 -12.63
C LEU A 50 0.77 15.40 -12.32
N ILE A 51 0.40 15.56 -11.04
CA ILE A 51 -0.70 16.45 -10.64
C ILE A 51 -0.48 17.93 -11.03
N PRO A 52 0.70 18.54 -10.83
CA PRO A 52 0.91 19.93 -11.23
C PRO A 52 0.62 20.16 -12.71
N ASN A 53 1.01 19.21 -13.57
CA ASN A 53 0.79 19.31 -15.01
C ASN A 53 -0.70 19.22 -15.38
N VAL A 54 -1.46 18.32 -14.74
CA VAL A 54 -2.90 18.23 -15.00
C VAL A 54 -3.64 19.45 -14.48
N VAL A 55 -3.27 19.96 -13.30
CA VAL A 55 -3.85 21.18 -12.71
C VAL A 55 -3.60 22.39 -13.61
N GLU A 56 -2.38 22.55 -14.11
CA GLU A 56 -2.05 23.67 -15.00
C GLU A 56 -2.79 23.56 -16.35
N THR A 57 -2.88 22.34 -16.90
CA THR A 57 -3.63 22.10 -18.13
C THR A 57 -5.11 22.44 -17.95
N VAL A 58 -5.74 22.02 -16.85
CA VAL A 58 -7.16 22.32 -16.59
C VAL A 58 -7.37 23.82 -16.34
N LYS A 59 -6.48 24.49 -15.60
CA LYS A 59 -6.54 25.94 -15.37
C LYS A 59 -6.61 26.76 -16.65
N GLY A 60 -5.89 26.34 -17.70
CA GLY A 60 -5.89 27.03 -18.99
C GLY A 60 -7.25 27.04 -19.71
N TYR A 61 -8.16 26.11 -19.38
CA TYR A 61 -9.47 25.98 -20.04
C TYR A 61 -10.65 26.23 -19.09
N ALA A 62 -10.49 25.90 -17.80
CA ALA A 62 -11.56 25.90 -16.80
C ALA A 62 -11.15 26.70 -15.56
N ALA A 63 -10.67 27.94 -15.73
CA ALA A 63 -10.20 28.78 -14.62
C ALA A 63 -11.26 29.06 -13.53
N HIS A 64 -12.55 29.01 -13.89
CA HIS A 64 -13.66 29.19 -12.95
C HIS A 64 -13.86 28.01 -11.97
N GLU A 65 -13.18 26.88 -12.21
CA GLU A 65 -13.27 25.65 -11.41
C GLU A 65 -12.25 25.63 -10.25
N SER A 66 -12.07 26.77 -9.59
CA SER A 66 -11.04 26.95 -8.55
C SER A 66 -11.21 25.98 -7.39
N GLY A 67 -12.44 25.72 -6.94
CA GLY A 67 -12.71 24.77 -5.84
C GLY A 67 -12.27 23.34 -6.16
N THR A 68 -12.49 22.88 -7.39
CA THR A 68 -12.06 21.55 -7.86
C THR A 68 -10.53 21.45 -7.91
N LEU A 69 -9.86 22.49 -8.42
CA LEU A 69 -8.40 22.54 -8.50
C LEU A 69 -7.74 22.63 -7.12
N GLU A 70 -8.33 23.38 -6.20
CA GLU A 70 -7.92 23.46 -4.79
C GLU A 70 -8.05 22.11 -4.10
N ALA A 71 -9.17 21.40 -4.29
CA ALA A 71 -9.37 20.07 -3.73
C ALA A 71 -8.30 19.07 -4.19
N VAL A 72 -7.95 19.08 -5.48
CA VAL A 72 -6.87 18.23 -6.02
C VAL A 72 -5.51 18.61 -5.44
N THR A 73 -5.23 19.92 -5.31
CA THR A 73 -3.96 20.42 -4.75
C THR A 73 -3.84 20.08 -3.26
N ALA A 74 -4.92 20.21 -2.51
CA ALA A 74 -4.98 19.85 -1.09
C ALA A 74 -4.80 18.33 -0.91
N ALA A 75 -5.48 17.51 -1.71
CA ALA A 75 -5.33 16.07 -1.67
C ALA A 75 -3.91 15.63 -2.02
N ARG A 76 -3.27 16.23 -3.03
CA ARG A 76 -1.85 16.02 -3.34
C ARG A 76 -0.96 16.32 -2.14
N SER A 77 -1.20 17.46 -1.48
CA SER A 77 -0.42 17.85 -0.30
C SER A 77 -0.59 16.85 0.84
N ALA A 78 -1.80 16.34 1.05
CA ALA A 78 -2.08 15.35 2.08
C ALA A 78 -1.26 14.07 1.88
N VAL A 79 -1.21 13.54 0.64
CA VAL A 79 -0.38 12.36 0.33
C VAL A 79 1.11 12.65 0.54
N ALA A 80 1.59 13.82 0.10
CA ALA A 80 2.99 14.20 0.24
C ALA A 80 3.43 14.37 1.71
N SER A 81 2.53 14.84 2.58
CA SER A 81 2.81 15.06 4.00
C SER A 81 2.61 13.84 4.89
N ALA A 82 1.98 12.78 4.39
CA ALA A 82 1.68 11.59 5.18
C ALA A 82 2.95 10.80 5.53
N GLY A 83 3.13 10.54 6.82
CA GLY A 83 4.36 9.95 7.37
C GLY A 83 4.37 8.43 7.45
N THR A 84 3.20 7.79 7.44
CA THR A 84 3.07 6.33 7.52
C THR A 84 2.50 5.75 6.22
N PRO A 85 2.74 4.45 5.94
CA PRO A 85 2.12 3.78 4.81
C PRO A 85 0.58 3.87 4.82
N GLY A 86 -0.04 3.64 5.99
CA GLY A 86 -1.49 3.73 6.14
C GLY A 86 -2.03 5.12 5.82
N ASP A 87 -1.41 6.17 6.37
CA ASP A 87 -1.81 7.56 6.12
C ASP A 87 -1.68 7.94 4.64
N LYS A 88 -0.59 7.51 3.99
CA LYS A 88 -0.37 7.75 2.56
C LYS A 88 -1.47 7.10 1.73
N MET A 89 -1.84 5.86 2.03
CA MET A 89 -2.90 5.15 1.33
C MET A 89 -4.29 5.78 1.55
N ALA A 90 -4.58 6.23 2.77
CA ALA A 90 -5.81 6.95 3.07
C ALA A 90 -5.89 8.29 2.31
N ALA A 91 -4.78 9.05 2.29
CA ALA A 91 -4.68 10.28 1.52
C ALA A 91 -4.79 10.06 0.02
N ASP A 92 -4.20 8.97 -0.50
CA ASP A 92 -4.26 8.64 -1.92
C ASP A 92 -5.69 8.30 -2.36
N ASN A 93 -6.49 7.64 -1.51
CA ASN A 93 -7.92 7.43 -1.79
C ASN A 93 -8.68 8.77 -1.91
N MET A 94 -8.35 9.78 -1.08
CA MET A 94 -8.92 11.13 -1.20
C MET A 94 -8.50 11.80 -2.51
N LEU A 95 -7.24 11.64 -2.90
CA LEU A 95 -6.73 12.11 -4.18
C LEU A 95 -7.42 11.44 -5.37
N THR A 96 -7.68 10.13 -5.31
CA THR A 96 -8.49 9.43 -6.32
C THR A 96 -9.87 10.05 -6.45
N GLY A 97 -10.53 10.38 -5.32
CA GLY A 97 -11.81 11.08 -5.32
C GLY A 97 -11.74 12.45 -6.01
N ALA A 98 -10.76 13.27 -5.62
CA ALA A 98 -10.57 14.61 -6.19
C ALA A 98 -10.27 14.57 -7.70
N LEU A 99 -9.45 13.61 -8.15
CA LEU A 99 -9.14 13.43 -9.58
C LEU A 99 -10.37 12.98 -10.37
N LYS A 100 -11.25 12.13 -9.82
CA LYS A 100 -12.52 11.77 -10.45
C LYS A 100 -13.41 13.00 -10.65
N SER A 101 -13.52 13.87 -9.64
CA SER A 101 -14.25 15.13 -9.75
C SER A 101 -13.63 16.06 -10.81
N LEU A 102 -12.30 16.18 -10.85
CA LEU A 102 -11.59 16.96 -11.87
C LEU A 102 -11.88 16.46 -13.29
N PHE A 103 -11.87 15.14 -13.49
CA PHE A 103 -12.15 14.53 -14.79
C PHE A 103 -13.62 14.69 -15.20
N ALA A 104 -14.56 14.63 -14.26
CA ALA A 104 -15.96 14.93 -14.52
C ALA A 104 -16.17 16.39 -14.95
N VAL A 105 -15.48 17.33 -14.31
CA VAL A 105 -15.49 18.74 -14.72
C VAL A 105 -15.00 18.89 -16.16
N ALA A 106 -13.92 18.19 -16.55
CA ALA A 106 -13.40 18.24 -17.91
C ALA A 106 -14.40 17.78 -18.98
N GLU A 107 -15.42 16.98 -18.64
CA GLU A 107 -16.48 16.60 -19.60
C GLU A 107 -17.34 17.79 -20.04
N ALA A 108 -17.48 18.81 -19.19
CA ALA A 108 -18.21 20.04 -19.51
C ALA A 108 -17.43 21.00 -20.42
N TYR A 109 -16.14 20.76 -20.68
CA TYR A 109 -15.26 21.61 -21.47
C TYR A 109 -14.74 20.84 -22.70
N PRO A 110 -15.42 20.92 -23.86
CA PRO A 110 -15.06 20.16 -25.07
C PRO A 110 -13.61 20.37 -25.54
N ASP A 111 -13.09 21.59 -25.47
CA ASP A 111 -11.73 21.90 -25.89
C ASP A 111 -10.67 21.26 -24.98
N LEU A 112 -10.92 21.23 -23.66
CA LEU A 112 -10.07 20.53 -22.70
C LEU A 112 -10.15 19.02 -22.91
N LYS A 113 -11.36 18.49 -23.12
CA LYS A 113 -11.58 17.06 -23.40
C LYS A 113 -10.88 16.60 -24.67
N ALA A 114 -10.78 17.46 -25.69
CA ALA A 114 -10.08 17.21 -26.94
C ALA A 114 -8.56 17.49 -26.86
N ASN A 115 -8.07 18.08 -25.77
CA ASN A 115 -6.65 18.38 -25.61
C ASN A 115 -5.85 17.08 -25.41
N ALA A 116 -4.93 16.80 -26.34
CA ALA A 116 -4.13 15.57 -26.32
C ALA A 116 -3.24 15.44 -25.08
N ASN A 117 -2.68 16.55 -24.56
CA ASN A 117 -1.87 16.53 -23.36
C ASN A 117 -2.72 16.20 -22.11
N PHE A 118 -3.93 16.74 -22.03
CA PHE A 118 -4.87 16.39 -20.95
C PHE A 118 -5.27 14.92 -20.99
N GLN A 119 -5.62 14.40 -22.18
CA GLN A 119 -5.96 12.98 -22.36
C GLN A 119 -4.80 12.06 -21.96
N GLN A 120 -3.56 12.42 -22.31
CA GLN A 120 -2.37 11.68 -21.91
C GLN A 120 -2.20 11.69 -20.38
N LEU A 121 -2.27 12.86 -19.74
CA LEU A 121 -2.14 12.98 -18.28
C LEU A 121 -3.23 12.21 -17.54
N GLN A 122 -4.47 12.28 -18.03
CA GLN A 122 -5.59 11.50 -17.50
C GLN A 122 -5.32 9.99 -17.60
N ALA A 123 -4.85 9.51 -18.75
CA ALA A 123 -4.51 8.11 -18.95
C ALA A 123 -3.34 7.64 -18.06
N GLU A 124 -2.30 8.47 -17.90
CA GLU A 124 -1.17 8.17 -17.02
C GLU A 124 -1.59 8.12 -15.55
N LEU A 125 -2.40 9.09 -15.09
CA LEU A 125 -2.92 9.11 -13.72
C LEU A 125 -3.84 7.91 -13.43
N SER A 126 -4.73 7.57 -14.37
CA SER A 126 -5.59 6.39 -14.25
C SER A 126 -4.77 5.10 -14.23
N GLY A 127 -3.82 4.96 -15.14
CA GLY A 127 -2.96 3.77 -15.21
C GLY A 127 -2.06 3.63 -13.98
N THR A 128 -1.65 4.73 -13.35
CA THR A 128 -0.93 4.70 -12.07
C THR A 128 -1.85 4.28 -10.93
N GLU A 129 -3.10 4.75 -10.87
CA GLU A 129 -4.09 4.31 -9.89
C GLU A 129 -4.39 2.80 -10.00
N ASP A 130 -4.56 2.29 -11.23
CA ASP A 130 -4.79 0.86 -11.45
C ASP A 130 -3.62 0.00 -10.95
N LYS A 131 -2.38 0.47 -11.18
CA LYS A 131 -1.17 -0.18 -10.65
C LYS A 131 -1.11 -0.13 -9.13
N ILE A 132 -1.43 1.02 -8.52
CA ILE A 132 -1.48 1.16 -7.05
C ILE A 132 -2.50 0.18 -6.47
N SER A 133 -3.69 0.08 -7.07
CA SER A 133 -4.74 -0.84 -6.66
C SER A 133 -4.28 -2.31 -6.71
N TYR A 134 -3.66 -2.73 -7.81
CA TYR A 134 -3.10 -4.08 -7.94
C TYR A 134 -1.98 -4.35 -6.92
N MET A 135 -1.05 -3.41 -6.75
CA MET A 135 0.04 -3.56 -5.78
C MET A 135 -0.47 -3.58 -4.34
N ARG A 136 -1.56 -2.86 -4.02
CA ARG A 136 -2.21 -2.89 -2.72
C ARG A 136 -2.67 -4.30 -2.37
N GLN A 137 -3.30 -5.00 -3.32
CA GLN A 137 -3.68 -6.40 -3.14
C GLN A 137 -2.45 -7.29 -2.88
N SER A 138 -1.40 -7.15 -3.70
CA SER A 138 -0.15 -7.89 -3.55
C SER A 138 0.56 -7.62 -2.20
N TYR A 139 0.53 -6.37 -1.73
CA TYR A 139 1.02 -5.97 -0.42
C TYR A 139 0.24 -6.67 0.70
N ASN A 140 -1.09 -6.64 0.64
CA ASN A 140 -1.95 -7.30 1.62
C ASN A 140 -1.70 -8.81 1.68
N ASP A 141 -1.54 -9.47 0.53
CA ASP A 141 -1.20 -10.89 0.47
C ASP A 141 0.17 -11.18 1.11
N THR A 142 1.13 -10.27 0.93
CA THR A 142 2.47 -10.40 1.51
C THR A 142 2.46 -10.16 3.02
N VAL A 143 1.70 -9.16 3.49
CA VAL A 143 1.44 -8.90 4.90
C VAL A 143 0.75 -10.10 5.55
N MET A 144 -0.29 -10.65 4.93
CA MET A 144 -1.00 -11.83 5.43
C MET A 144 -0.05 -13.03 5.58
N LYS A 145 0.81 -13.29 4.58
CA LYS A 145 1.81 -14.36 4.65
C LYS A 145 2.82 -14.14 5.79
N TYR A 146 3.30 -12.91 5.94
CA TYR A 146 4.24 -12.55 6.99
C TYR A 146 3.59 -12.66 8.39
N ASN A 147 2.40 -12.10 8.58
CA ASN A 147 1.65 -12.14 9.85
C ASN A 147 1.31 -13.60 10.22
N THR A 148 0.83 -14.40 9.27
CA THR A 148 0.60 -15.83 9.47
C THR A 148 1.88 -16.55 9.91
N ALA A 149 3.02 -16.25 9.28
CA ALA A 149 4.28 -16.90 9.61
C ALA A 149 4.77 -16.58 11.02
N ILE A 150 4.57 -15.35 11.53
CA ILE A 150 4.96 -14.99 12.90
C ILE A 150 3.97 -15.51 13.96
N GLN A 151 2.74 -15.82 13.57
CA GLN A 151 1.69 -16.36 14.46
C GLN A 151 1.63 -17.90 14.47
N THR A 152 2.36 -18.58 13.59
CA THR A 152 2.31 -20.05 13.45
C THR A 152 3.41 -20.75 14.25
N PHE A 153 3.11 -21.92 14.82
CA PHE A 153 4.11 -22.75 15.49
C PHE A 153 5.14 -23.32 14.48
N PRO A 154 6.45 -23.36 14.81
CA PRO A 154 7.08 -22.96 16.08
C PRO A 154 7.47 -21.47 16.17
N ALA A 155 7.33 -20.69 15.10
CA ALA A 155 7.78 -19.30 15.03
C ALA A 155 7.15 -18.39 16.09
N VAL A 156 5.87 -18.59 16.44
CA VAL A 156 5.14 -17.80 17.45
C VAL A 156 5.84 -17.72 18.81
N LEU A 157 6.62 -18.74 19.18
CA LEU A 157 7.34 -18.79 20.45
C LEU A 157 8.53 -17.81 20.50
N ILE A 158 9.11 -17.49 19.35
CA ILE A 158 10.35 -16.72 19.24
C ILE A 158 10.19 -15.40 18.49
N ALA A 159 9.17 -15.26 17.65
CA ALA A 159 9.00 -14.14 16.73
C ALA A 159 8.95 -12.78 17.46
N GLY A 160 8.12 -12.66 18.50
CA GLY A 160 8.01 -11.43 19.28
C GLY A 160 9.30 -11.04 19.99
N ALA A 161 9.99 -12.02 20.61
CA ALA A 161 11.27 -11.81 21.29
C ALA A 161 12.39 -11.39 20.33
N MET A 162 12.30 -11.80 19.06
CA MET A 162 13.25 -11.45 18.00
C MET A 162 12.88 -10.18 17.22
N GLY A 163 11.83 -9.46 17.66
CA GLY A 163 11.44 -8.17 17.09
C GLY A 163 10.60 -8.26 15.81
N PHE A 164 10.06 -9.43 15.47
CA PHE A 164 9.06 -9.55 14.41
C PHE A 164 7.70 -9.14 14.95
N LYS A 165 7.21 -8.01 14.45
CA LYS A 165 5.89 -7.44 14.78
C LYS A 165 4.95 -7.57 13.60
N GLU A 166 3.67 -7.69 13.86
CA GLU A 166 2.61 -7.67 12.84
C GLU A 166 2.68 -6.39 12.00
N ARG A 167 2.29 -6.51 10.74
CA ARG A 167 2.15 -5.41 9.79
C ARG A 167 0.68 -5.20 9.49
N GLU A 168 0.29 -3.95 9.29
CA GLU A 168 -1.08 -3.61 8.90
C GLU A 168 -1.27 -3.82 7.40
N SER A 169 -2.42 -4.40 7.04
CA SER A 169 -2.87 -4.46 5.65
C SER A 169 -3.57 -3.16 5.27
N PHE A 170 -3.56 -2.83 3.98
CA PHE A 170 -4.40 -1.75 3.44
C PHE A 170 -5.75 -2.35 3.07
N ASP A 171 -6.64 -2.54 4.05
CA ASP A 171 -7.96 -3.09 3.77
C ASP A 171 -8.71 -2.25 2.72
N ALA A 172 -9.36 -2.95 1.78
CA ALA A 172 -10.27 -2.35 0.83
C ALA A 172 -11.54 -1.93 1.59
N VAL A 173 -11.47 -0.75 2.20
CA VAL A 173 -12.61 -0.04 2.84
C VAL A 173 -13.12 -0.72 4.11
N ALA A 174 -13.30 0.08 5.15
CA ALA A 174 -13.97 -0.23 6.41
C ALA A 174 -15.49 -0.56 6.27
N GLY A 175 -15.87 -1.34 5.25
CA GLY A 175 -17.24 -1.76 4.95
C GLY A 175 -17.47 -3.27 5.01
N ALA A 176 -16.42 -4.09 5.17
CA ALA A 176 -16.53 -5.55 5.27
C ALA A 176 -16.67 -6.08 6.71
N GLU A 177 -16.57 -5.22 7.74
CA GLU A 177 -16.59 -5.63 9.15
C GLU A 177 -18.00 -5.86 9.74
N ALA A 178 -19.07 -5.57 9.00
CA ALA A 178 -20.43 -5.93 9.41
C ALA A 178 -20.91 -7.16 8.63
N ALA A 179 -20.41 -8.34 8.99
CA ALA A 179 -21.12 -9.57 8.67
C ALA A 179 -22.57 -9.43 9.24
N PRO A 180 -23.63 -9.61 8.43
CA PRO A 180 -24.98 -9.49 8.93
C PRO A 180 -25.19 -10.54 10.02
N LYS A 181 -25.48 -10.09 11.25
CA LYS A 181 -25.91 -10.97 12.34
C LYS A 181 -27.28 -11.53 11.95
N VAL A 182 -27.29 -12.73 11.37
CA VAL A 182 -28.51 -13.51 11.17
C VAL A 182 -29.06 -13.83 12.54
N GLN A 183 -30.13 -13.13 12.94
CA GLN A 183 -30.96 -13.51 14.08
C GLN A 183 -32.05 -14.42 13.54
N PHE A 184 -32.16 -15.62 14.10
CA PHE A 184 -33.33 -16.48 13.96
C PHE A 184 -34.46 -15.96 14.85
#